data_AF-A0A951G6P5-F1
#
_entry.id   AF-A0A951G6P5-F1
#
_cell.length_a   1.000
_cell.length_b   1.000
_cell.length_c   1.000
_cell.angle_alpha   90.00
_cell.angle_beta   90.00
_cell.angle_gamma   90.00
#
_symmetry.space_group_name_H-M   'P 1'
#
loop_
_entity.id
_entity.type
_entity.pdbx_description
1 polymer ?
#
loop_
_entity_poly.entity_id
_entity_poly.type
_entity_poly.pdbx_seq_one_letter_code
_entity_poly.pdbx_strand_id
1 'polypeptide(L)'
;MSDYFERVERQIVHRVEGGIPRSSRLPSAGGYLAVVAAVLVVIVVAGVILLARGAGAGNPSPAARPAVRLVFTAPGSPSPTALEHTVQILRLRLRSVVPGAQVSLAGQRILVQARSAPPGARSEILILAAPGQLAFYDWEADAIAP
;
A
#
# COMPACT_ATOMS: atom_id res chain seq x y z
N MET A 1 15.32 44.55 29.15
CA MET A 1 14.98 43.19 28.66
C MET A 1 13.86 43.17 27.61
N SER A 2 13.36 44.33 27.15
CA SER A 2 12.27 44.43 26.16
C SER A 2 12.74 44.57 24.71
N ASP A 3 13.98 45.05 24.49
CA ASP A 3 14.52 45.31 23.14
C ASP A 3 14.83 44.04 22.33
N TYR A 4 14.95 42.89 23.00
CA TYR A 4 15.22 41.61 22.34
C TYR A 4 13.98 41.13 21.56
N PHE A 5 12.80 41.17 22.19
CA PHE A 5 11.55 40.74 21.57
C PHE A 5 11.19 41.61 20.36
N GLU A 6 11.37 42.92 20.48
CA GLU A 6 11.07 43.84 19.38
C GLU A 6 12.03 43.65 18.19
N ARG A 7 13.30 43.29 18.46
CA ARG A 7 14.27 42.97 17.40
C ARG A 7 13.95 41.65 16.71
N VAL A 8 13.50 40.64 17.46
CA VAL A 8 13.09 39.34 16.89
C VAL A 8 11.82 39.50 16.05
N GLU A 9 10.84 40.26 16.54
CA GLU A 9 9.57 40.49 15.84
C GLU A 9 9.77 41.24 14.52
N ARG A 10 10.61 42.29 14.50
CA ARG A 10 10.97 42.99 13.25
C ARG A 10 11.71 42.10 12.26
N GLN A 11 12.58 41.21 12.73
CA GLN A 11 13.29 40.26 11.84
C GLN A 11 12.35 39.23 11.23
N ILE A 12 11.32 38.79 11.96
CA ILE A 12 10.32 37.85 11.46
C ILE A 12 9.42 38.53 10.42
N VAL A 13 8.89 39.72 10.72
CA VAL A 13 8.00 40.45 9.82
C VAL A 13 8.72 40.80 8.51
N HIS A 14 9.97 41.27 8.59
CA HIS A 14 10.73 41.63 7.39
C HIS A 14 11.08 40.43 6.51
N ARG A 15 11.19 39.22 7.10
CA ARG A 15 11.43 37.96 6.38
C ARG A 15 10.15 37.39 5.73
N VAL A 16 8.98 37.79 6.21
CA VAL A 16 7.68 37.38 5.65
C VAL A 16 7.26 38.32 4.51
N GLU A 17 7.55 39.63 4.61
CA GLU A 17 7.25 40.60 3.54
C GLU A 17 8.26 40.54 2.38
N GLY A 18 9.53 40.21 2.66
CA GLY A 18 10.55 39.94 1.65
C GLY A 18 10.42 38.54 1.08
N GLY A 19 9.41 38.31 0.23
CA GLY A 19 9.16 37.04 -0.45
C GLY A 19 10.44 36.37 -0.95
N ILE A 20 10.72 35.18 -0.42
CA ILE A 20 11.97 34.45 -0.68
C ILE A 20 11.89 33.78 -2.07
N PRO A 21 12.71 34.16 -3.07
CA PRO A 21 12.90 33.31 -4.24
C PRO A 21 13.86 32.18 -3.86
N ARG A 22 13.34 31.08 -3.30
CA ARG A 22 14.11 29.84 -3.18
C ARG A 22 13.94 29.02 -4.44
N SER A 23 14.72 29.40 -5.46
CA SER A 23 15.15 28.47 -6.49
C SER A 23 16.11 27.46 -5.86
N SER A 24 15.55 26.42 -5.23
CA SER A 24 16.30 25.21 -4.94
C SER A 24 16.21 24.32 -6.18
N ARG A 25 17.28 24.31 -6.98
CA ARG A 25 17.54 23.19 -7.89
C ARG A 25 17.55 21.92 -7.04
N LEU A 26 16.49 21.13 -7.16
CA LEU A 26 16.36 19.85 -6.49
C LEU A 26 17.49 18.93 -7.01
N PRO A 27 18.34 18.37 -6.14
CA PRO A 27 19.18 17.25 -6.52
C PRO A 27 18.23 16.10 -6.88
N SER A 28 18.23 15.73 -8.16
CA SER A 28 17.68 14.52 -8.77
C SER A 28 16.97 13.52 -7.84
N ALA A 29 15.76 13.87 -7.40
CA ALA A 29 14.72 12.93 -6.97
C ALA A 29 14.16 12.09 -8.14
N GLY A 30 14.80 12.15 -9.31
CA GLY A 30 14.41 11.45 -10.52
C GLY A 30 14.53 9.93 -10.40
N GLY A 31 15.45 9.40 -9.57
CA GLY A 31 15.59 7.96 -9.39
C GLY A 31 14.38 7.33 -8.71
N TYR A 32 14.00 7.85 -7.54
CA TYR A 32 12.84 7.34 -6.78
C TYR A 32 11.51 7.63 -7.49
N LEU A 33 11.34 8.83 -8.05
CA LEU A 33 10.13 9.16 -8.79
C LEU A 33 10.00 8.35 -10.09
N ALA A 34 11.10 8.06 -10.78
CA ALA A 34 11.08 7.17 -11.95
C ALA A 34 10.74 5.73 -11.58
N VAL A 35 11.27 5.22 -10.46
CA VAL A 35 10.94 3.87 -9.96
C VAL A 35 9.45 3.80 -9.58
N VAL A 36 8.94 4.79 -8.85
CA VAL A 36 7.51 4.86 -8.47
C VAL A 36 6.62 4.97 -9.71
N ALA A 37 6.99 5.81 -10.68
CA ALA A 37 6.26 5.94 -11.94
C ALA A 37 6.27 4.64 -12.76
N ALA A 38 7.42 3.96 -12.85
CA ALA A 38 7.54 2.68 -13.54
C ALA A 38 6.67 1.60 -12.87
N VAL A 39 6.67 1.53 -11.54
CA VAL A 39 5.81 0.61 -10.77
C VAL A 39 4.33 0.91 -11.03
N LEU A 40 3.93 2.18 -11.04
CA LEU A 40 2.55 2.57 -11.36
C LEU A 40 2.15 2.16 -12.78
N VAL A 41 3.02 2.37 -13.77
CA VAL A 41 2.76 1.95 -15.16
C VAL A 41 2.59 0.43 -15.25
N VAL A 42 3.44 -0.35 -14.58
CA VAL A 42 3.31 -1.82 -14.56
C VAL A 42 2.00 -2.25 -13.91
N ILE A 43 1.57 -1.60 -12.83
CA ILE A 43 0.28 -1.87 -12.16
C ILE A 43 -0.89 -1.55 -13.11
N VAL A 44 -0.85 -0.41 -13.80
CA VAL A 44 -1.89 -0.02 -14.76
C VAL A 44 -1.95 -1.01 -15.93
N VAL A 45 -0.81 -1.35 -16.54
CA VAL A 45 -0.74 -2.29 -17.67
C VAL A 45 -1.19 -3.69 -17.25
N ALA A 46 -0.76 -4.18 -16.09
CA ALA A 46 -1.22 -5.45 -15.55
C ALA A 46 -2.74 -5.42 -15.28
N GLY A 47 -3.25 -4.31 -14.74
CA GLY A 47 -4.67 -4.07 -14.54
C GLY A 47 -5.46 -4.13 -15.86
N VAL A 48 -4.99 -3.46 -16.90
CA VAL A 48 -5.60 -3.43 -18.24
C VAL A 48 -5.56 -4.81 -18.90
N ILE A 49 -4.43 -5.52 -18.84
CA ILE A 49 -4.31 -6.88 -19.40
C ILE A 49 -5.22 -7.86 -18.66
N LEU A 50 -5.35 -7.74 -17.34
CA LEU A 50 -6.27 -8.54 -16.54
C LEU A 50 -7.74 -8.19 -16.82
N LEU A 51 -8.06 -6.92 -17.08
CA LEU A 51 -9.40 -6.49 -17.49
C LEU A 51 -9.75 -7.02 -18.88
N ALA A 52 -8.81 -6.91 -19.84
CA ALA A 52 -9.00 -7.35 -21.22
C ALA A 52 -9.12 -8.87 -21.33
N ARG A 53 -8.40 -9.64 -20.49
CA ARG A 53 -8.54 -11.11 -20.41
C ARG A 53 -9.77 -11.56 -19.61
N GLY A 54 -10.42 -10.66 -18.87
CA GLY A 54 -11.64 -10.93 -18.12
C GLY A 54 -12.94 -10.72 -18.92
N ALA A 55 -12.88 -10.15 -20.13
CA ALA A 55 -14.04 -9.84 -20.96
C ALA A 55 -14.61 -11.05 -21.74
N GLY A 56 -14.13 -12.27 -21.44
CA GLY A 56 -14.63 -13.51 -22.03
C GLY A 56 -15.48 -14.32 -21.06
N ALA A 57 -16.60 -13.78 -20.57
CA ALA A 57 -17.62 -14.56 -19.89
C ALA A 57 -19.00 -13.98 -20.21
N GLY A 58 -19.83 -14.81 -20.84
CA GLY A 58 -21.15 -14.43 -21.37
C GLY A 58 -22.11 -13.86 -20.32
N ASN A 59 -23.14 -13.19 -20.86
CA ASN A 59 -24.29 -12.56 -20.18
C ASN A 59 -24.29 -12.63 -18.64
N PRO A 60 -24.05 -11.50 -17.93
CA PRO A 60 -24.21 -11.47 -16.49
C PRO A 60 -25.70 -11.62 -16.15
N SER A 61 -26.05 -12.74 -15.51
CA SER A 61 -27.32 -12.85 -14.77
C SER A 61 -27.26 -11.86 -13.61
N PRO A 62 -28.25 -10.96 -13.43
CA PRO A 62 -28.23 -9.91 -12.42
C PRO A 62 -28.25 -10.44 -10.97
N ALA A 63 -28.48 -11.74 -10.77
CA ALA A 63 -28.43 -12.40 -9.46
C ALA A 63 -27.06 -13.03 -9.14
N ALA A 64 -26.13 -13.12 -10.09
CA ALA A 64 -24.84 -13.76 -9.89
C ALA A 64 -23.85 -12.77 -9.24
N ARG A 65 -23.53 -12.99 -7.96
CA ARG A 65 -22.44 -12.24 -7.31
C ARG A 65 -21.12 -12.53 -8.03
N PRO A 66 -20.27 -11.51 -8.25
CA PRO A 66 -19.03 -11.70 -8.97
C PRO A 66 -18.09 -12.63 -8.20
N ALA A 67 -17.46 -13.55 -8.93
CA ALA A 67 -16.38 -14.35 -8.39
C ALA A 67 -15.08 -13.51 -8.37
N VAL A 68 -14.31 -13.61 -7.29
CA VAL A 68 -13.02 -12.96 -7.13
C VAL A 68 -11.91 -14.01 -7.11
N ARG A 69 -10.88 -13.81 -7.94
CA ARG A 69 -9.66 -14.62 -7.93
C ARG A 69 -8.45 -13.70 -7.99
N LEU A 70 -7.61 -13.78 -6.96
CA LEU A 70 -6.38 -13.01 -6.82
C LEU A 70 -5.20 -13.96 -6.62
N VAL A 71 -4.05 -13.56 -7.16
CA VAL A 71 -2.80 -14.31 -7.05
C VAL A 71 -1.76 -13.35 -6.51
N PHE A 72 -1.16 -13.71 -5.39
CA PHE A 72 -0.08 -12.96 -4.76
C PHE A 72 1.23 -13.73 -4.95
N THR A 73 2.28 -12.98 -5.27
CA THR A 73 3.65 -13.49 -5.29
C THR A 73 4.37 -12.86 -4.13
N ALA A 74 4.96 -13.67 -3.27
CA ALA A 74 5.79 -13.15 -2.21
C ALA A 74 7.07 -12.52 -2.81
N PRO A 75 7.48 -11.33 -2.38
CA PRO A 75 8.72 -10.73 -2.83
C PRO A 75 9.93 -11.54 -2.36
N GLY A 76 10.97 -11.63 -3.21
CA GLY A 76 12.18 -12.38 -2.92
C GLY A 76 12.00 -13.90 -3.00
N SER A 77 12.75 -14.63 -2.18
CA SER A 77 12.69 -16.10 -2.07
C SER A 77 12.35 -16.50 -0.63
N PRO A 78 11.07 -16.37 -0.21
CA PRO A 78 10.68 -16.72 1.15
C PRO A 78 10.90 -18.21 1.42
N SER A 79 11.19 -18.57 2.66
CA SER A 79 11.19 -19.97 3.07
C SER A 79 9.78 -20.57 2.93
N PRO A 80 9.67 -21.90 2.73
CA PRO A 80 8.37 -22.58 2.71
C PRO A 80 7.55 -22.32 3.98
N THR A 81 8.21 -22.31 5.15
CA THR A 81 7.57 -22.03 6.44
C THR A 81 7.02 -20.60 6.52
N ALA A 82 7.74 -19.61 6.00
CA ALA A 82 7.27 -18.23 5.96
C ALA A 82 6.04 -18.07 5.05
N LEU A 83 6.01 -18.79 3.91
CA LEU A 83 4.85 -18.82 3.02
C LEU A 83 3.62 -19.46 3.68
N GLU A 84 3.79 -20.58 4.36
CA GLU A 84 2.71 -21.25 5.10
C GLU A 84 2.13 -20.36 6.20
N HIS A 85 3.01 -19.71 6.98
CA HIS A 85 2.60 -18.73 8.00
C HIS A 85 1.83 -17.57 7.39
N THR A 86 2.29 -17.04 6.25
CA THR A 86 1.61 -15.95 5.54
C THR A 86 0.22 -16.37 5.07
N VAL A 87 0.08 -17.57 4.51
CA VAL A 87 -1.23 -18.13 4.13
C VAL A 87 -2.14 -18.25 5.33
N GLN A 88 -1.64 -18.73 6.47
CA GLN A 88 -2.44 -18.90 7.67
C GLN A 88 -2.92 -17.56 8.23
N ILE A 89 -2.05 -16.55 8.28
CA ILE A 89 -2.41 -15.18 8.66
C ILE A 89 -3.48 -14.63 7.72
N LEU A 90 -3.31 -14.80 6.41
CA LEU A 90 -4.27 -14.30 5.44
C LEU A 90 -5.64 -14.99 5.55
N ARG A 91 -5.68 -16.29 5.83
CA ARG A 91 -6.93 -17.01 6.15
C ARG A 91 -7.63 -16.41 7.35
N LEU A 92 -6.90 -16.15 8.43
CA LEU A 92 -7.45 -15.58 9.65
C LEU A 92 -8.03 -14.18 9.40
N ARG A 93 -7.30 -13.33 8.66
CA ARG A 93 -7.75 -11.99 8.29
C ARG A 93 -9.02 -12.01 7.42
N LEU A 94 -9.06 -12.90 6.43
CA LEU A 94 -10.16 -12.93 5.46
C LEU A 94 -11.42 -13.61 6.01
N ARG A 95 -11.31 -14.48 7.01
CA ARG A 95 -12.44 -15.24 7.55
C ARG A 95 -13.57 -14.35 8.08
N SER A 96 -13.23 -13.21 8.68
CA SER A 96 -14.22 -12.27 9.23
C SER A 96 -14.75 -11.26 8.21
N VAL A 97 -14.00 -10.99 7.14
CA VAL A 97 -14.30 -9.89 6.21
C VAL A 97 -14.91 -10.39 4.90
N VAL A 98 -14.40 -11.51 4.35
CA VAL A 98 -14.89 -12.08 3.09
C VAL A 98 -15.34 -13.53 3.34
N PRO A 99 -16.61 -13.74 3.75
CA PRO A 99 -17.15 -15.07 3.98
C PRO A 99 -17.02 -15.95 2.73
N GLY A 100 -16.50 -17.16 2.90
CA GLY A 100 -16.30 -18.11 1.81
C GLY A 100 -15.04 -17.86 0.96
N ALA A 101 -14.18 -16.91 1.34
CA ALA A 101 -12.84 -16.79 0.75
C ALA A 101 -11.98 -18.01 1.09
N GLN A 102 -11.36 -18.59 0.07
CA GLN A 102 -10.40 -19.67 0.16
C GLN A 102 -9.01 -19.14 -0.12
N VAL A 103 -8.05 -19.51 0.74
CA VAL A 103 -6.64 -19.18 0.54
C VAL A 103 -5.84 -20.47 0.44
N SER A 104 -5.11 -20.64 -0.65
CA SER A 104 -4.26 -21.80 -0.91
C SER A 104 -2.89 -21.41 -1.43
N LEU A 105 -1.94 -22.33 -1.30
CA LEU A 105 -0.60 -22.20 -1.84
C LEU A 105 -0.54 -22.95 -3.19
N ALA A 106 0.14 -22.37 -4.18
CA ALA A 106 0.52 -23.06 -5.41
C ALA A 106 1.98 -22.70 -5.74
N GLY A 107 2.91 -23.55 -5.30
CA GLY A 107 4.34 -23.25 -5.34
C GLY A 107 4.67 -22.02 -4.49
N GLN A 108 5.28 -21.00 -5.09
CA GLN A 108 5.59 -19.73 -4.42
C GLN A 108 4.47 -18.68 -4.52
N ARG A 109 3.27 -19.09 -4.95
CA ARG A 109 2.12 -18.19 -5.13
C ARG A 109 1.06 -18.48 -4.10
N ILE A 110 0.44 -17.42 -3.60
CA ILE A 110 -0.74 -17.48 -2.73
C ILE A 110 -1.97 -17.16 -3.58
N LEU A 111 -2.90 -18.09 -3.63
CA LEU A 111 -4.17 -17.95 -4.34
C LEU A 111 -5.26 -17.57 -3.35
N VAL A 112 -6.01 -16.51 -3.65
CA VAL A 112 -7.22 -16.15 -2.92
C VAL A 112 -8.41 -16.22 -3.86
N GLN A 113 -9.45 -16.96 -3.48
CA GLN A 113 -10.63 -17.20 -4.31
C GLN A 113 -11.90 -17.03 -3.48
N ALA A 114 -12.88 -16.31 -4.01
CA ALA A 114 -14.23 -16.22 -3.44
C ALA A 114 -15.24 -16.42 -4.57
N ARG A 115 -16.03 -17.51 -4.52
CA ARG A 115 -16.96 -17.89 -5.59
C ARG A 115 -18.23 -17.02 -5.62
N SER A 116 -18.55 -16.38 -4.51
CA SER A 116 -19.70 -15.49 -4.34
C SER A 116 -19.29 -14.36 -3.40
N ALA A 117 -18.64 -13.34 -3.95
CA ALA A 117 -18.02 -12.30 -3.16
C ALA A 117 -18.99 -11.13 -2.93
N PRO A 118 -19.01 -10.52 -1.73
CA PRO A 118 -19.75 -9.28 -1.51
C PRO A 118 -19.18 -8.14 -2.38
N PRO A 119 -19.98 -7.09 -2.67
CA PRO A 119 -19.46 -5.86 -3.27
C PRO A 119 -18.27 -5.33 -2.46
N GLY A 120 -17.16 -4.96 -3.12
CA GLY A 120 -15.97 -4.47 -2.42
C GLY A 120 -15.02 -5.56 -1.88
N ALA A 121 -15.36 -6.85 -1.99
CA ALA A 121 -14.49 -7.93 -1.51
C ALA A 121 -13.08 -7.89 -2.11
N ARG A 122 -12.96 -7.51 -3.39
CA ARG A 122 -11.65 -7.40 -4.04
C ARG A 122 -10.75 -6.36 -3.35
N SER A 123 -11.29 -5.19 -3.04
CA SER A 123 -10.54 -4.14 -2.33
C SER A 123 -10.20 -4.56 -0.91
N GLU A 124 -11.12 -5.20 -0.20
CA GLU A 124 -10.88 -5.72 1.15
C GLU A 124 -9.77 -6.77 1.17
N ILE A 125 -9.79 -7.71 0.21
CA ILE A 125 -8.72 -8.71 0.07
C ILE A 125 -7.37 -8.03 -0.18
N LEU A 126 -7.32 -7.00 -1.02
CA LEU A 126 -6.07 -6.27 -1.30
C LEU A 126 -5.54 -5.53 -0.06
N ILE A 127 -6.42 -4.88 0.70
CA ILE A 127 -6.04 -4.18 1.94
C ILE A 127 -5.51 -5.18 2.97
N LEU A 128 -6.19 -6.32 3.15
CA LEU A 128 -5.83 -7.32 4.14
C LEU A 128 -4.61 -8.16 3.75
N ALA A 129 -4.31 -8.26 2.46
CA ALA A 129 -3.10 -8.88 1.94
C ALA A 129 -1.85 -7.99 2.10
N ALA A 130 -2.01 -6.70 2.43
CA ALA A 130 -0.87 -5.82 2.67
C ALA A 130 -0.08 -6.28 3.92
N PRO A 131 1.27 -6.18 3.88
CA PRO A 131 2.08 -6.43 5.06
C PRO A 131 1.72 -5.44 6.17
N GLY A 132 1.46 -5.96 7.37
CA GLY A 132 1.37 -5.13 8.57
C GLY A 132 2.75 -5.03 9.20
N GLN A 133 3.19 -3.83 9.54
CA GLN A 133 4.43 -3.62 10.29
C GLN A 133 4.09 -3.21 11.71
N LEU A 134 4.70 -3.88 12.69
CA LEU A 134 4.65 -3.49 14.09
C LEU A 134 6.04 -2.97 14.46
N ALA A 135 6.11 -1.71 14.85
CA ALA A 135 7.32 -1.10 15.37
C ALA A 135 7.11 -0.77 16.84
N PHE A 136 8.08 -1.11 17.68
CA PHE A 136 8.12 -0.71 19.07
C PHE A 136 9.03 0.50 19.19
N TYR A 137 8.49 1.58 19.73
CA TYR A 137 9.24 2.82 19.95
C TYR A 137 9.54 2.93 21.45
N ASP A 138 10.82 3.00 21.77
CA ASP A 138 11.28 3.30 23.12
C ASP A 138 11.45 4.81 23.24
N TRP A 139 10.42 5.45 23.77
CA TRP A 139 10.38 6.90 23.93
C TRP A 139 11.36 7.39 25.02
N GLU A 140 11.79 6.53 25.96
CA GLU A 140 12.76 6.91 27.00
C GLU A 140 14.17 7.02 26.43
N ALA A 141 14.53 6.19 25.45
CA ALA A 141 15.81 6.25 24.77
C ALA A 141 16.00 7.58 23.99
N ASP A 142 14.94 8.11 23.39
CA ASP A 142 14.96 9.37 22.64
C ASP A 142 14.84 10.62 23.53
N ALA A 143 14.40 10.49 24.79
CA ALA A 143 14.26 11.63 25.70
C ALA A 143 15.58 12.07 26.36
N ILE A 144 16.61 11.21 26.36
CA ILE A 144 17.87 11.43 27.08
C ILE A 144 19.01 11.87 26.14
N ALA A 145 18.81 11.79 24.82
CA ALA A 145 19.78 12.27 23.82
C ALA A 145 19.36 13.65 23.24
N PRO A 146 20.08 14.75 23.56
CA PRO A 146 19.96 16.04 22.87
C PRO A 146 20.65 16.08 21.50
#